data_AF-A0AAU3DD68-F1
#
_entry.id   AF-A0AAU3DD68-F1
#
_cell.length_a   1.000
_cell.length_b   1.000
_cell.length_c   1.000
_cell.angle_alpha   90.00
_cell.angle_beta   90.00
_cell.angle_gamma   90.00
#
_symmetry.space_group_name_H-M   'P 1'
#
loop_
_entity.id
_entity.type
_entity.pdbx_description
1 polymer ?
#
loop_
_entity_poly.entity_id
_entity_poly.type
_entity_poly.pdbx_seq_one_letter_code
_entity_poly.pdbx_strand_id
1 'polypeptide(L)'
;MTLNAPARPGLTPTGDPGPVLHALLDSITAGHPPETYLRITENRPDGGATVRHTWTTGGQPLGDHVDQVALAAGLDAADWLHIGELHSERSHRGRFAIEAFPLRPILHSVQAGERCPDGRRGDVRRFLTAAAHHTGRQPVPGIPRWIGMGPVLISRKTP
;
A
#
# COMPACT_ATOMS: atom_id res chain seq x y z
N MET A 1 -52.95 25.75 -12.26
CA MET A 1 -52.12 25.41 -11.08
C MET A 1 -50.97 24.55 -11.59
N THR A 2 -49.81 25.15 -11.81
CA THR A 2 -48.67 24.48 -12.45
C THR A 2 -47.65 24.13 -11.36
N LEU A 3 -47.39 22.84 -11.16
CA LEU A 3 -46.45 22.35 -10.15
C LEU A 3 -45.02 22.62 -10.61
N ASN A 4 -44.29 23.46 -9.87
CA ASN A 4 -42.85 23.64 -10.03
C ASN A 4 -42.14 22.36 -9.59
N ALA A 5 -41.43 21.70 -10.50
CA ALA A 5 -40.50 20.63 -10.16
C ALA A 5 -39.32 21.21 -9.36
N PRO A 6 -38.87 20.55 -8.27
CA PRO A 6 -37.72 21.03 -7.51
C PRO A 6 -36.47 20.98 -8.39
N ALA A 7 -35.75 22.10 -8.46
CA ALA A 7 -34.46 22.19 -9.12
C ALA A 7 -33.51 21.16 -8.51
N ARG A 8 -33.02 20.23 -9.34
CA ARG A 8 -31.92 19.34 -8.95
C ARG A 8 -30.70 20.23 -8.66
N PRO A 9 -29.98 20.04 -7.54
CA PRO A 9 -28.72 20.74 -7.31
C PRO A 9 -27.79 20.42 -8.48
N GLY A 10 -27.54 21.41 -9.33
CA GLY A 10 -26.57 21.29 -10.40
C GLY A 10 -25.20 21.13 -9.77
N LEU A 11 -24.51 20.03 -10.06
CA LEU A 11 -23.10 19.88 -9.75
C LEU A 11 -22.35 20.95 -10.55
N THR A 12 -22.01 22.06 -9.90
CA THR A 12 -21.13 23.07 -10.50
C THR A 12 -19.78 22.38 -10.74
N PRO A 13 -19.23 22.41 -11.98
CA PRO A 13 -17.90 21.87 -12.21
C PRO A 13 -16.90 22.63 -11.35
N THR A 14 -16.44 22.00 -10.27
CA THR A 14 -15.34 22.54 -9.47
C THR A 14 -14.03 22.19 -10.19
N GLY A 15 -13.16 23.17 -10.38
CA GLY A 15 -11.81 22.93 -10.87
C GLY A 15 -10.94 22.11 -9.88
N ASP A 16 -11.44 21.91 -8.65
CA ASP A 16 -10.86 21.03 -7.65
C ASP A 16 -11.36 19.58 -7.83
N PRO A 17 -10.49 18.63 -8.22
CA PRO A 17 -10.83 17.22 -8.33
C PRO A 17 -10.84 16.48 -6.98
N GLY A 18 -10.43 17.14 -5.88
CA GLY A 18 -10.29 16.56 -4.54
C GLY A 18 -11.50 15.78 -4.05
N PRO A 19 -12.73 16.32 -4.11
CA PRO A 19 -13.94 15.62 -3.66
C PRO A 19 -14.23 14.34 -4.45
N VAL A 20 -14.03 14.36 -5.76
CA VAL A 20 -14.22 13.18 -6.63
C VAL A 20 -13.21 12.10 -6.29
N LEU A 21 -11.95 12.49 -6.06
CA LEU A 21 -10.91 11.55 -5.68
C LEU A 21 -11.18 10.92 -4.31
N HIS A 22 -11.67 11.70 -3.34
CA HIS A 22 -12.05 11.18 -2.03
C HIS A 22 -13.17 10.15 -2.14
N ALA A 23 -14.28 10.50 -2.84
CA ALA A 23 -15.39 9.58 -3.07
C ALA A 23 -14.98 8.29 -3.81
N LEU A 24 -14.00 8.39 -4.72
CA LEU A 24 -13.44 7.23 -5.39
C LEU A 24 -12.65 6.34 -4.44
N LEU A 25 -11.78 6.92 -3.60
CA LEU A 25 -11.01 6.17 -2.60
C LEU A 25 -11.93 5.49 -1.57
N ASP A 26 -12.99 6.17 -1.14
CA ASP A 26 -14.02 5.61 -0.27
C ASP A 26 -14.72 4.43 -0.96
N SER A 27 -15.09 4.59 -2.23
CA SER A 27 -15.71 3.53 -3.02
C SER A 27 -14.79 2.33 -3.23
N ILE A 28 -13.48 2.55 -3.43
CA ILE A 28 -12.49 1.46 -3.50
C ILE A 28 -12.37 0.76 -2.15
N THR A 29 -12.27 1.52 -1.07
CA THR A 29 -12.10 0.99 0.29
C THR A 29 -13.32 0.17 0.72
N ALA A 30 -14.54 0.64 0.42
CA ALA A 30 -15.79 -0.06 0.71
C ALA A 30 -15.94 -1.41 -0.03
N GLY A 31 -15.18 -1.61 -1.12
CA GLY A 31 -15.19 -2.86 -1.88
C GLY A 31 -14.28 -3.96 -1.32
N HIS A 32 -13.54 -3.69 -0.24
CA HIS A 32 -12.59 -4.64 0.34
C HIS A 32 -13.02 -5.09 1.74
N PRO A 33 -12.64 -6.31 2.18
CA PRO A 33 -12.92 -6.78 3.52
C PRO A 33 -12.34 -5.86 4.61
N PRO A 34 -12.89 -5.89 5.84
CA PRO A 34 -12.25 -5.28 7.01
C PRO A 34 -10.79 -5.71 7.16
N GLU A 35 -10.02 -4.95 7.93
CA GLU A 35 -8.64 -5.31 8.30
C GLU A 35 -7.72 -5.53 7.09
N THR A 36 -7.87 -4.67 6.08
CA THR A 36 -7.09 -4.72 4.84
C THR A 36 -6.32 -3.41 4.68
N TYR A 37 -5.03 -3.51 4.37
CA TYR A 37 -4.22 -2.39 3.92
C TYR A 37 -4.29 -2.29 2.38
N LEU A 38 -4.53 -1.09 1.86
CA LEU A 38 -4.63 -0.82 0.44
C LEU A 38 -3.49 0.11 0.00
N ARG A 39 -2.72 -0.32 -0.99
CA ARG A 39 -1.81 0.54 -1.76
C ARG A 39 -2.49 0.86 -3.09
N ILE A 40 -2.82 2.12 -3.30
CA ILE A 40 -3.52 2.60 -4.49
C ILE A 40 -2.58 3.49 -5.30
N THR A 41 -2.23 3.06 -6.50
CA THR A 41 -1.34 3.78 -7.41
C THR A 41 -2.16 4.37 -8.55
N GLU A 42 -2.22 5.70 -8.61
CA GLU A 42 -2.77 6.44 -9.74
C GLU A 42 -1.66 6.69 -10.77
N ASN A 43 -1.77 6.08 -11.95
CA ASN A 43 -0.87 6.36 -13.06
C ASN A 43 -1.40 7.57 -13.83
N ARG A 44 -0.58 8.62 -13.91
CA ARG A 44 -0.93 9.86 -14.60
C ARG A 44 -0.55 9.80 -16.08
N PRO A 45 -1.27 10.51 -16.96
CA PRO A 45 -0.96 10.54 -18.40
C PRO A 45 0.42 11.13 -18.73
N ASP A 46 1.00 11.93 -17.83
CA ASP A 46 2.33 12.52 -17.97
C ASP A 46 3.47 11.52 -17.66
N GLY A 47 3.14 10.26 -17.40
CA GLY A 47 4.10 9.21 -17.00
C GLY A 47 4.43 9.21 -15.51
N GLY A 48 3.87 10.15 -14.73
CA GLY A 48 4.01 10.17 -13.28
C GLY A 48 3.07 9.18 -12.57
N ALA A 49 3.31 8.96 -11.28
CA ALA A 49 2.42 8.18 -10.43
C ALA A 49 2.18 8.87 -9.09
N THR A 50 1.04 8.59 -8.46
CA THR A 50 0.81 8.91 -7.05
C THR A 50 0.33 7.69 -6.31
N VAL A 51 1.08 7.35 -5.27
CA VAL A 51 0.77 6.25 -4.38
C VAL A 51 0.04 6.80 -3.17
N ARG A 52 -1.09 6.18 -2.85
CA ARG A 52 -1.89 6.45 -1.66
C ARG A 52 -2.00 5.18 -0.84
N HIS A 53 -2.01 5.39 0.47
CA HIS A 53 -2.12 4.33 1.47
C HIS A 53 -3.42 4.55 2.22
N THR A 54 -4.24 3.51 2.32
CA THR A 54 -5.48 3.56 3.12
C THR A 54 -5.73 2.20 3.75
N TRP A 55 -6.64 2.14 4.71
CA TRP A 55 -7.04 0.92 5.39
C TRP A 55 -8.55 0.83 5.41
N THR A 56 -9.06 -0.39 5.34
CA THR A 56 -10.45 -0.68 5.69
C THR A 56 -10.62 -0.68 7.21
N THR A 57 -11.86 -0.76 7.68
CA THR A 57 -12.21 -0.77 9.10
C THR A 57 -11.35 -1.75 9.90
N GLY A 58 -10.72 -1.28 10.97
CA GLY A 58 -9.82 -2.08 11.83
C GLY A 58 -8.42 -2.33 11.26
N GLY A 59 -8.15 -1.93 10.01
CA GLY A 59 -6.88 -2.23 9.35
C GLY A 59 -5.67 -1.50 9.92
N GLN A 60 -5.79 -0.22 10.26
CA GLN A 60 -4.66 0.53 10.81
C GLN A 60 -4.10 -0.07 12.12
N PRO A 61 -4.89 -0.29 13.20
CA PRO A 61 -4.35 -0.86 14.43
C PRO A 61 -3.80 -2.28 14.25
N LEU A 62 -4.38 -3.07 13.34
CA LEU A 62 -3.85 -4.40 13.02
C LEU A 62 -2.53 -4.32 12.22
N GLY A 63 -2.41 -3.35 11.31
CA GLY A 63 -1.18 -3.09 10.57
C GLY A 63 -0.04 -2.67 11.50
N ASP A 64 -0.31 -1.79 12.46
CA ASP A 64 0.65 -1.40 13.49
C ASP A 64 1.08 -2.60 14.34
N HIS A 65 0.18 -3.54 14.62
CA HIS A 65 0.50 -4.77 15.35
C HIS A 65 1.39 -5.71 14.51
N VAL A 66 1.06 -5.94 13.23
CA VAL A 66 1.91 -6.70 12.29
C VAL A 66 3.32 -6.13 12.27
N ASP A 67 3.43 -4.81 12.16
CA ASP A 67 4.69 -4.09 12.11
C ASP A 67 5.54 -4.28 13.38
N GLN A 68 4.91 -4.22 14.55
CA GLN A 68 5.58 -4.48 15.83
C GLN A 68 6.10 -5.92 15.92
N VAL A 69 5.27 -6.91 15.59
CA VAL A 69 5.64 -8.32 15.64
C VAL A 69 6.77 -8.60 14.64
N ALA A 70 6.68 -8.07 13.43
CA ALA A 70 7.67 -8.29 12.40
C ALA A 70 9.04 -7.71 12.77
N LEU A 71 9.06 -6.48 13.31
CA LEU A 71 10.29 -5.86 13.79
C LEU A 71 10.89 -6.62 14.98
N ALA A 72 10.07 -7.10 15.92
CA ALA A 72 10.54 -7.88 17.06
C ALA A 72 11.11 -9.25 16.63
N ALA A 73 10.56 -9.86 15.59
CA ALA A 73 11.03 -11.11 15.01
C ALA A 73 12.26 -10.93 14.08
N GLY A 74 12.75 -9.70 13.89
CA GLY A 74 13.86 -9.41 12.98
C GLY A 74 13.55 -9.73 11.51
N LEU A 75 12.30 -9.57 11.09
CA LEU A 75 11.92 -9.66 9.67
C LEU A 75 12.42 -8.43 8.92
N ASP A 76 12.78 -8.61 7.65
CA ASP A 76 13.31 -7.55 6.80
C ASP A 76 12.46 -7.29 5.55
N ALA A 77 12.89 -6.37 4.70
CA ALA A 77 12.14 -5.96 3.52
C ALA A 77 11.93 -7.10 2.50
N ALA A 78 12.83 -8.10 2.45
CA ALA A 78 12.61 -9.24 1.57
C ALA A 78 11.53 -10.17 2.14
N ASP A 79 11.47 -10.33 3.45
CA ASP A 79 10.37 -11.04 4.13
C ASP A 79 9.04 -10.31 3.90
N TRP A 80 9.03 -8.98 4.01
CA TRP A 80 7.86 -8.15 3.70
C TRP A 80 7.35 -8.38 2.28
N LEU A 81 8.25 -8.33 1.29
CA LEU A 81 7.89 -8.56 -0.12
C LEU A 81 7.37 -9.97 -0.36
N HIS A 82 7.97 -10.96 0.28
CA HIS A 82 7.55 -12.36 0.14
C HIS A 82 6.18 -12.59 0.75
N ILE A 83 6.00 -12.27 2.04
CA ILE A 83 4.73 -12.45 2.76
C ILE A 83 3.63 -11.60 2.11
N GLY A 84 3.94 -10.36 1.74
CA GLY A 84 3.01 -9.48 1.04
C GLY A 84 2.54 -10.08 -0.29
N GLU A 85 3.44 -10.64 -1.10
CA GLU A 85 3.05 -11.27 -2.37
C GLU A 85 2.20 -12.54 -2.17
N LEU A 86 2.49 -13.34 -1.14
CA LEU A 86 1.70 -14.55 -0.85
C LEU A 86 0.23 -14.27 -0.61
N HIS A 87 -0.09 -13.13 0.01
CA HIS A 87 -1.44 -12.81 0.47
C HIS A 87 -2.12 -11.68 -0.30
N SER A 88 -1.36 -10.88 -1.05
CA SER A 88 -1.92 -9.71 -1.72
C SER A 88 -2.74 -10.05 -2.95
N GLU A 89 -3.77 -9.25 -3.17
CA GLU A 89 -4.57 -9.27 -4.38
C GLU A 89 -4.33 -7.98 -5.18
N ARG A 90 -4.25 -8.10 -6.50
CA ARG A 90 -4.09 -6.96 -7.40
C ARG A 90 -5.34 -6.77 -8.26
N SER A 91 -5.86 -5.56 -8.28
CA SER A 91 -6.98 -5.18 -9.15
C SER A 91 -6.75 -3.81 -9.77
N HIS A 92 -7.60 -3.46 -10.74
CA HIS A 92 -7.53 -2.17 -11.42
C HIS A 92 -8.92 -1.54 -11.50
N ARG A 93 -8.96 -0.22 -11.40
CA ARG A 93 -10.16 0.59 -11.65
C ARG A 93 -9.79 1.82 -12.46
N GLY A 94 -10.00 1.77 -13.78
CA GLY A 94 -9.53 2.82 -14.67
C GLY A 94 -8.01 2.99 -14.59
N ARG A 95 -7.54 4.20 -14.27
CA ARG A 95 -6.10 4.51 -14.12
C ARG A 95 -5.49 4.14 -12.76
N PHE A 96 -6.27 3.53 -11.87
CA PHE A 96 -5.84 3.16 -10.53
C PHE A 96 -5.50 1.68 -10.48
N ALA A 97 -4.25 1.36 -10.15
CA ALA A 97 -3.85 0.03 -9.72
C ALA A 97 -4.05 -0.07 -8.20
N ILE A 98 -4.65 -1.15 -7.73
CA ILE A 98 -5.00 -1.36 -6.33
C ILE A 98 -4.35 -2.67 -5.90
N GLU A 99 -3.55 -2.60 -4.84
CA GLU A 99 -3.00 -3.77 -4.17
C GLU A 99 -3.60 -3.86 -2.78
N ALA A 100 -4.30 -4.95 -2.53
CA ALA A 100 -4.97 -5.22 -1.27
C ALA A 100 -4.18 -6.26 -0.48
N PHE A 101 -3.85 -5.92 0.76
CA PHE A 101 -3.08 -6.74 1.68
C PHE A 101 -3.96 -7.11 2.88
N PRO A 102 -4.56 -8.31 2.90
CA PRO A 102 -5.37 -8.75 4.03
C PRO A 102 -4.46 -8.98 5.24
N LEU A 103 -4.70 -8.25 6.33
CA LEU A 103 -3.72 -8.17 7.42
C LEU A 103 -3.74 -9.38 8.35
N ARG A 104 -4.89 -10.06 8.52
CA ARG A 104 -4.96 -11.29 9.34
C ARG A 104 -4.11 -12.43 8.78
N PRO A 105 -4.20 -12.82 7.48
CA PRO A 105 -3.30 -13.81 6.90
C PRO A 105 -1.83 -13.41 7.00
N ILE A 106 -1.52 -12.14 6.76
CA ILE A 106 -0.16 -11.61 6.87
C ILE A 106 0.37 -11.73 8.31
N LEU A 107 -0.42 -11.34 9.31
CA LEU A 107 -0.06 -11.47 10.71
C LEU A 107 0.22 -12.93 11.07
N HIS A 108 -0.60 -13.86 10.58
CA HIS A 108 -0.40 -15.28 10.80
C HIS A 108 0.95 -15.76 10.23
N SER A 109 1.30 -15.41 8.99
CA SER A 109 2.61 -15.74 8.42
C SER A 109 3.77 -15.11 9.19
N VAL A 110 3.63 -13.86 9.64
CA VAL A 110 4.62 -13.17 10.47
C VAL A 110 4.82 -13.89 11.80
N GLN A 111 3.74 -14.28 12.48
CA GLN A 111 3.78 -15.03 13.73
C GLN A 111 4.33 -16.45 13.58
N ALA A 112 4.05 -17.09 12.44
CA ALA A 112 4.62 -18.39 12.08
C ALA A 112 6.13 -18.31 11.76
N GLY A 113 6.68 -17.09 11.65
CA GLY A 113 8.09 -16.88 11.35
C GLY A 113 8.44 -17.14 9.88
N GLU A 114 7.47 -17.03 8.98
CA GLU A 114 7.67 -17.19 7.53
C GLU A 114 8.81 -16.30 7.04
N ARG A 115 9.69 -16.84 6.18
CA ARG A 115 10.87 -16.12 5.66
C ARG A 115 10.91 -16.17 4.15
N CYS A 116 11.42 -15.10 3.56
CA CYS A 116 11.76 -15.08 2.16
C CYS A 116 12.85 -16.13 1.85
N PRO A 117 12.63 -17.02 0.87
CA PRO A 117 13.63 -17.99 0.44
C PRO A 117 14.94 -17.33 -0.01
N ASP A 118 16.08 -17.98 0.25
CA ASP A 118 17.41 -17.41 0.02
C ASP A 118 17.67 -16.95 -1.42
N GLY A 119 17.16 -17.70 -2.40
CA GLY A 119 17.28 -17.32 -3.82
C GLY A 119 16.61 -15.98 -4.09
N ARG A 120 15.35 -15.84 -3.68
CA ARG A 120 14.55 -14.62 -3.83
C ARG A 120 15.13 -13.46 -3.01
N ARG A 121 15.63 -13.74 -1.81
CA ARG A 121 16.37 -12.77 -0.97
C ARG A 121 17.61 -12.25 -1.70
N GLY A 122 18.35 -13.14 -2.38
CA GLY A 122 19.48 -12.78 -3.25
C GLY A 122 19.06 -11.88 -4.41
N ASP A 123 17.91 -12.14 -5.03
CA ASP A 123 17.38 -11.33 -6.14
C ASP A 123 17.03 -9.91 -5.68
N VAL A 124 16.36 -9.77 -4.54
CA VAL A 124 16.06 -8.46 -3.93
C VAL A 124 17.35 -7.67 -3.68
N ARG A 125 18.38 -8.32 -3.15
CA ARG A 125 19.68 -7.67 -2.93
C ARG A 125 20.30 -7.16 -4.23
N ARG A 126 20.30 -7.99 -5.29
CA ARG A 126 20.83 -7.59 -6.60
C ARG A 126 20.03 -6.44 -7.21
N PHE A 127 18.71 -6.48 -7.09
CA PHE A 127 17.83 -5.41 -7.54
C PHE A 127 18.14 -4.08 -6.83
N LEU A 128 18.26 -4.08 -5.50
CA LEU A 128 18.58 -2.87 -4.73
C LEU A 128 19.95 -2.28 -5.12
N THR A 129 20.97 -3.13 -5.31
CA THR A 129 22.28 -2.70 -5.80
C THR A 129 22.18 -2.07 -7.19
N ALA A 130 21.47 -2.72 -8.13
CA ALA A 130 21.29 -2.19 -9.47
C ALA A 130 20.52 -0.85 -9.47
N ALA A 131 19.47 -0.72 -8.64
CA ALA A 131 18.71 0.51 -8.49
C ALA A 131 19.55 1.65 -7.91
N ALA A 132 20.43 1.36 -6.93
CA ALA A 132 21.36 2.34 -6.39
C ALA A 132 22.32 2.86 -7.47
N HIS A 133 22.94 1.96 -8.25
CA HIS A 133 23.80 2.36 -9.37
C HIS A 133 23.06 3.19 -10.42
N HIS A 134 21.85 2.77 -10.81
CA HIS A 134 21.04 3.49 -11.79
C HIS A 134 20.65 4.90 -11.33
N THR A 135 20.44 5.09 -10.02
CA THR A 135 20.08 6.39 -9.44
C THR A 135 21.29 7.20 -8.96
N GLY A 136 22.52 6.76 -9.24
CA GLY A 136 23.75 7.43 -8.82
C GLY A 136 23.97 7.43 -7.30
N ARG A 137 23.33 6.52 -6.58
CA ARG A 137 23.43 6.36 -5.12
C ARG A 137 24.39 5.25 -4.76
N GLN A 138 24.99 5.34 -3.57
CA GLN A 138 25.76 4.23 -3.02
C GLN A 138 24.83 3.10 -2.58
N PRO A 139 25.10 1.83 -2.97
CA PRO A 139 24.34 0.69 -2.47
C PRO A 139 24.41 0.61 -0.94
N VAL A 140 23.24 0.48 -0.30
CA VAL A 140 23.18 0.22 1.14
C VAL A 140 23.54 -1.26 1.37
N PRO A 141 24.42 -1.58 2.34
CA PRO A 141 24.73 -2.97 2.65
C PRO A 141 23.49 -3.75 3.11
N GLY A 142 23.31 -4.96 2.57
CA GLY A 142 22.26 -5.88 3.00
C GLY A 142 20.87 -5.54 2.48
N ILE A 143 19.85 -5.97 3.21
CA ILE A 143 18.44 -5.75 2.87
C ILE A 143 17.87 -4.79 3.94
N PRO A 144 17.10 -3.77 3.55
CA PRO A 144 16.47 -2.86 4.51
C PRO A 144 15.60 -3.61 5.51
N ARG A 145 15.39 -3.03 6.69
CA ARG A 145 14.44 -3.56 7.69
C ARG A 145 13.02 -3.61 7.13
N TRP A 146 12.14 -4.32 7.83
CA TRP A 146 10.70 -4.34 7.57
C TRP A 146 10.15 -2.94 7.26
N ILE A 147 9.47 -2.80 6.12
CA ILE A 147 9.09 -1.49 5.57
C ILE A 147 7.70 -1.02 6.01
N GLY A 148 6.93 -1.89 6.67
CA GLY A 148 5.66 -1.57 7.31
C GLY A 148 4.40 -1.76 6.46
N MET A 149 3.28 -1.93 7.16
CA MET A 149 1.92 -2.01 6.59
C MET A 149 1.26 -0.62 6.60
N GLY A 150 1.97 0.36 6.04
CA GLY A 150 1.52 1.73 5.90
C GLY A 150 2.58 2.81 6.20
N PRO A 151 2.21 4.10 6.10
CA PRO A 151 3.13 5.23 6.13
C PRO A 151 3.80 5.46 7.49
N VAL A 152 3.29 4.91 8.60
CA VAL A 152 3.84 5.16 9.95
C VAL A 152 5.27 4.63 10.07
N LEU A 153 5.57 3.43 9.55
CA LEU A 153 6.94 2.93 9.52
C LEU A 153 7.77 3.50 8.37
N ILE A 154 7.16 3.71 7.19
CA ILE A 154 7.85 4.30 6.02
C ILE A 154 8.37 5.71 6.35
N SER A 155 7.68 6.44 7.22
CA SER A 155 8.01 7.84 7.58
C SER A 155 8.93 7.96 8.80
N ARG A 156 9.26 6.87 9.49
CA ARG A 156 10.22 6.91 10.60
C ARG A 156 11.63 6.97 10.01
N LYS A 157 12.32 8.09 10.23
CA LYS A 157 13.78 8.14 10.04
C LYS A 157 14.40 7.03 10.90
N THR A 158 15.14 6.13 10.27
CA THR A 158 16.01 5.19 10.96
C THR A 158 16.89 6.00 11.93
N PRO A 159 16.96 5.64 13.23
CA PRO A 159 17.91 6.27 14.14
C PRO A 159 19.35 6.03 13.68
#